data_AF-A0A9D8A9J8-F1
#
_entry.id   AF-A0A9D8A9J8-F1
#
_cell.length_a   1.000
_cell.length_b   1.000
_cell.length_c   1.000
_cell.angle_alpha   90.00
_cell.angle_beta   90.00
_cell.angle_gamma   90.00
#
_symmetry.space_group_name_H-M   'P 1'
#
loop_
_entity.id
_entity.type
_entity.pdbx_description
1 polymer ?
#
loop_
_entity_poly.entity_id
_entity_poly.type
_entity_poly.pdbx_seq_one_letter_code
_entity_poly.pdbx_strand_id
1 'polypeptide(L)'
;MVDVRTPGEYDGKLGHIDGAILIPLNELPQRLNELEDYKSEEIIMVCRSGNRSGKATKLLINNGFNAKNMVGGMIRWNLTK
;
A
#
# COMPACT_ATOMS: atom_id res chain seq x y z
N MET A 1 -0.25 3.77 -6.45
CA MET A 1 -0.08 2.59 -5.58
C MET A 1 0.55 3.04 -4.27
N VAL A 2 0.15 2.46 -3.14
CA VAL A 2 0.69 2.78 -1.82
C VAL A 2 1.26 1.53 -1.15
N ASP A 3 2.53 1.58 -0.78
CA ASP A 3 3.21 0.55 -0.02
C ASP A 3 3.17 0.86 1.47
N VAL A 4 2.61 -0.07 2.26
CA VAL A 4 2.42 0.09 3.70
C VAL A 4 3.41 -0.71 4.55
N ARG A 5 4.51 -1.17 3.94
CA ARG A 5 5.64 -1.79 4.65
C ARG A 5 6.46 -0.74 5.40
N THR A 6 7.46 -1.20 6.15
CA THR A 6 8.46 -0.31 6.75
C THR A 6 9.45 0.18 5.68
N PRO A 7 10.15 1.30 5.89
CA PRO A 7 11.19 1.77 4.97
C PRO A 7 12.26 0.71 4.67
N GLY A 8 12.73 -0.01 5.70
CA GLY A 8 13.71 -1.08 5.50
C GLY A 8 13.20 -2.28 4.70
N GLU A 9 11.89 -2.54 4.69
CA GLU A 9 11.30 -3.55 3.79
C GLU A 9 11.12 -3.01 2.37
N TYR A 10 10.81 -1.72 2.21
CA TYR A 10 10.61 -1.05 0.92
C TYR A 10 11.90 -1.04 0.09
N ASP A 11 13.04 -0.74 0.74
CA ASP A 11 14.38 -0.80 0.14
C ASP A 11 15.09 -2.16 0.33
N GLY A 12 14.37 -3.13 0.86
CA GLY A 12 14.90 -4.46 1.18
C GLY A 12 15.02 -5.38 -0.04
N LYS A 13 15.31 -6.66 0.21
CA LYS A 13 15.54 -7.68 -0.83
C LYS A 13 14.42 -7.86 -1.86
N LEU A 14 13.17 -7.59 -1.46
CA LEU A 14 12.03 -7.70 -2.39
C LEU A 14 11.92 -6.49 -3.33
N GLY A 15 12.65 -5.42 -3.04
CA GLY A 15 12.49 -4.10 -3.63
C GLY A 15 11.10 -3.52 -3.37
N HIS A 16 10.73 -2.60 -4.23
CA HIS A 16 9.40 -2.00 -4.32
C HIS A 16 8.95 -1.93 -5.79
N ILE A 17 7.71 -1.52 -6.01
CA ILE A 17 7.17 -1.28 -7.34
C ILE A 17 7.46 0.17 -7.70
N ASP A 18 8.00 0.41 -8.90
CA ASP A 18 8.32 1.75 -9.37
C ASP A 18 7.09 2.66 -9.31
N GLY A 19 7.27 3.86 -8.75
CA GLY A 19 6.18 4.82 -8.54
C GLY A 19 5.25 4.49 -7.36
N ALA A 20 5.52 3.45 -6.55
CA ALA A 20 4.77 3.21 -5.32
C ALA A 20 5.13 4.25 -4.25
N ILE A 21 4.12 4.90 -3.68
CA ILE A 21 4.29 5.84 -2.56
C ILE A 21 4.44 5.03 -1.28
N LEU A 22 5.50 5.27 -0.50
CA LEU A 22 5.72 4.63 0.79
C LEU A 22 4.98 5.38 1.91
N ILE A 23 3.99 4.73 2.51
CA ILE A 23 3.29 5.21 3.70
C ILE A 23 3.12 4.04 4.67
N PRO A 24 4.03 3.86 5.66
CA PRO A 24 3.96 2.77 6.61
C PRO A 24 2.59 2.65 7.29
N LEU A 25 2.11 1.42 7.50
CA LEU A 25 0.76 1.17 8.01
C LEU A 25 0.43 1.94 9.32
N ASN A 26 1.41 2.12 10.19
CA ASN A 26 1.26 2.83 11.46
C ASN A 26 1.14 4.36 11.29
N GLU A 27 1.65 4.91 10.19
CA GLU A 27 1.60 6.35 9.87
C GLU A 27 0.41 6.70 8.98
N LEU A 28 -0.11 5.72 8.24
CA LEU A 28 -1.20 5.89 7.28
C LEU A 28 -2.41 6.67 7.81
N PRO A 29 -2.93 6.45 9.05
CA PRO A 29 -4.07 7.23 9.55
C PRO A 29 -3.80 8.74 9.65
N GLN A 30 -2.55 9.13 9.91
CA GLN A 30 -2.13 10.52 10.08
C GLN A 30 -1.77 11.19 8.75
N ARG A 31 -1.54 10.39 7.71
CA ARG A 31 -1.05 10.83 6.39
C ARG A 31 -2.09 10.64 5.29
N LEU A 32 -3.38 10.47 5.65
CA LEU A 32 -4.47 10.30 4.68
C LEU A 32 -4.61 11.48 3.71
N ASN A 33 -4.27 12.69 4.17
CA ASN A 33 -4.28 13.91 3.37
C ASN A 33 -3.33 13.84 2.16
N GLU A 34 -2.24 13.06 2.21
CA GLU A 34 -1.34 12.86 1.07
C GLU A 34 -1.99 12.06 -0.07
N LEU A 35 -3.12 11.40 0.21
CA LEU A 35 -3.85 10.58 -0.75
C LEU A 35 -5.11 11.26 -1.28
N GLU A 36 -5.47 12.45 -0.76
CA GLU A 36 -6.77 13.09 -1.04
C GLU A 36 -6.95 13.42 -2.53
N ASP A 37 -5.88 13.77 -3.25
CA ASP A 37 -5.90 13.99 -4.70
C ASP A 37 -6.20 12.70 -5.50
N TYR A 38 -6.02 11.53 -4.89
CA TYR A 38 -6.28 10.22 -5.49
C TYR A 38 -7.61 9.61 -5.03
N LYS A 39 -8.46 10.36 -4.32
CA LYS A 39 -9.67 9.81 -3.69
C LYS A 39 -10.67 9.23 -4.69
N SER A 40 -10.74 9.80 -5.89
CA SER A 40 -11.55 9.30 -7.02
C SER A 40 -10.86 8.21 -7.85
N GLU A 41 -9.55 8.05 -7.69
CA GLU A 41 -8.72 7.07 -8.40
C GLU A 41 -8.73 5.72 -7.67
N GLU A 42 -8.41 4.63 -8.37
CA GLU A 42 -8.23 3.33 -7.71
C GLU A 42 -6.84 3.22 -7.06
N ILE A 43 -6.80 3.27 -5.72
CA ILE A 43 -5.56 3.15 -4.95
C ILE A 43 -5.27 1.67 -4.67
N ILE A 44 -4.24 1.13 -5.34
CA ILE A 44 -3.73 -0.21 -5.03
C ILE A 44 -2.84 -0.16 -3.78
N MET A 45 -3.21 -0.94 -2.77
CA MET A 45 -2.48 -1.09 -1.51
C MET A 45 -1.61 -2.35 -1.56
N VAL A 46 -0.33 -2.22 -1.24
CA VAL A 46 0.62 -3.34 -1.19
C VAL A 46 1.36 -3.41 0.15
N CYS A 47 1.63 -4.64 0.59
CA CYS A 47 2.60 -4.89 1.65
C CYS A 47 3.43 -6.13 1.31
N ARG A 48 4.11 -6.75 2.29
CA ARG A 48 4.91 -7.97 2.05
C ARG A 48 4.08 -9.15 1.52
N SER A 49 2.92 -9.46 2.13
CA SER A 49 2.14 -10.67 1.83
C SER A 49 0.64 -10.45 1.57
N GLY A 50 0.13 -9.22 1.74
CA GLY A 50 -1.29 -8.89 1.61
C GLY A 50 -2.03 -8.62 2.94
N ASN A 51 -1.46 -9.01 4.10
CA ASN A 51 -2.14 -8.87 5.40
C ASN A 51 -2.23 -7.40 5.86
N ARG A 52 -1.09 -6.68 5.89
CA ARG A 52 -1.06 -5.26 6.29
C ARG A 52 -1.80 -4.35 5.31
N SER A 53 -1.63 -4.60 4.01
CA SER A 53 -2.35 -3.86 2.97
C SER A 53 -3.85 -4.14 3.00
N GLY A 54 -4.30 -5.32 3.43
CA GLY A 54 -5.71 -5.58 3.69
C GLY A 54 -6.29 -4.69 4.81
N LYS A 55 -5.53 -4.45 5.89
CA LYS A 55 -5.91 -3.50 6.95
C LYS A 55 -5.92 -2.06 6.42
N ALA A 56 -4.89 -1.69 5.67
CA ALA A 56 -4.78 -0.36 5.06
C ALA A 56 -5.94 -0.08 4.09
N THR A 57 -6.29 -1.05 3.24
CA THR A 57 -7.41 -0.96 2.29
C THR A 57 -8.72 -0.68 3.02
N LYS A 58 -9.02 -1.41 4.10
CA LYS A 58 -10.22 -1.15 4.92
C LYS A 58 -10.22 0.25 5.52
N LEU A 59 -9.06 0.71 6.00
CA LEU A 59 -8.92 2.05 6.56
C LEU A 59 -9.20 3.13 5.50
N LEU A 60 -8.66 2.99 4.29
CA LEU A 60 -8.93 3.92 3.19
C LEU A 60 -10.42 3.91 2.78
N ILE A 61 -11.01 2.73 2.59
CA ILE A 61 -12.44 2.61 2.24
C ILE A 61 -13.32 3.30 3.29
N ASN A 62 -13.03 3.11 4.58
CA ASN A 62 -13.77 3.75 5.67
C ASN A 62 -13.63 5.29 5.67
N ASN A 63 -12.61 5.84 5.03
CA ASN A 63 -12.40 7.28 4.87
C ASN A 63 -12.82 7.80 3.48
N GLY A 64 -13.57 6.99 2.71
CA GLY A 64 -14.16 7.40 1.44
C GLY A 64 -13.23 7.32 0.24
N PHE A 65 -12.12 6.61 0.33
CA PHE A 65 -11.22 6.35 -0.80
C PHE A 65 -11.61 5.08 -1.56
N ASN A 66 -11.41 5.08 -2.87
CA ASN A 66 -11.47 3.85 -3.68
C ASN A 66 -10.14 3.09 -3.57
N ALA A 67 -10.09 2.00 -2.78
CA ALA A 67 -8.87 1.25 -2.55
C ALA A 67 -9.04 -0.26 -2.76
N LYS A 68 -7.99 -0.93 -3.28
CA LYS A 68 -7.94 -2.40 -3.43
C LYS A 68 -6.67 -2.98 -2.84
N ASN A 69 -6.81 -4.16 -2.22
CA ASN A 69 -5.67 -4.90 -1.68
C ASN A 69 -5.01 -5.77 -2.75
N MET A 70 -3.70 -5.64 -2.94
CA MET A 70 -2.94 -6.55 -3.79
C MET A 70 -2.69 -7.88 -3.08
N VAL A 71 -3.48 -8.91 -3.43
CA VAL A 71 -3.42 -10.25 -2.83
C VAL A 71 -2.06 -10.89 -3.07
N GLY A 72 -1.43 -11.40 -2.01
CA GLY A 72 -0.09 -11.99 -2.05
C GLY A 72 1.05 -10.99 -1.89
N GLY A 73 0.76 -9.68 -1.98
CA GLY A 73 1.72 -8.60 -1.75
C GLY A 73 2.98 -8.69 -2.62
N MET A 74 4.06 -8.08 -2.13
CA MET A 74 5.35 -8.07 -2.81
C MET A 74 5.95 -9.47 -3.00
N ILE A 75 5.64 -10.44 -2.14
CA ILE A 75 6.09 -11.82 -2.33
C ILE A 75 5.57 -12.35 -3.66
N ARG A 76 4.25 -12.27 -3.89
CA ARG A 76 3.66 -12.77 -5.13
C ARG A 76 4.09 -11.94 -6.34
N TRP A 77 4.13 -10.62 -6.20
CA TRP A 77 4.59 -9.72 -7.27
C TRP A 77 6.01 -10.06 -7.75
N ASN A 78 6.92 -10.32 -6.81
CA ASN A 78 8.32 -10.61 -7.13
C ASN A 78 8.49 -11.96 -7.86
N LEU A 79 7.53 -12.88 -7.74
CA LEU A 79 7.51 -14.15 -8.49
C LEU A 79 6.98 -14.00 -9.92
N THR A 80 6.31 -12.90 -10.24
CA THR A 80 5.61 -12.70 -11.52
C THR A 80 6.24 -11.62 -12.41
N LYS A 81 7.34 -11.02 -11.97
CA LYS A 81 8.07 -9.98 -12.72
C LYS A 81 9.22 -10.57 -13.52
#